data_AF-A0A7S0BRX8-F1
#
_entry.id   AF-A0A7S0BRX8-F1
#
_cell.length_a   1.000
_cell.length_b   1.000
_cell.length_c   1.000
_cell.angle_alpha   90.00
_cell.angle_beta   90.00
_cell.angle_gamma   90.00
#
_symmetry.space_group_name_H-M   'P 1'
#
loop_
_entity.id
_entity.type
_entity.pdbx_description
1 polymer ?
#
loop_
_entity_poly.entity_id
_entity_poly.type
_entity_poly.pdbx_seq_one_letter_code
_entity_poly.pdbx_strand_id
1 'polypeptide(L)'
;AAIGALKQGQKLNTVFKTVAATLNSKKEGLSSHMPKNVGFAIGIEYRDAAFVLNAKNERLLEPGMVFNVAVGLQNLKDDKKGDYALMVADTVVVPKEGESPMVYTQSCKKAFKSISYKLQDEEQEDEEEDEDELLIREAELQTGSRRSRHAKSASEIAETTAEIEKRKKHQEELARRMLEEGKARLGEAKSSDPSKKVGKEKTLDEYVAYESPEAYPASLKPRQIYVDMQNESILLPINGVPVPFHISAVKNVGKIEEGDNSYIRINFHFPASGNINNRNKADAPKFPDPDKDFIKELTFRSANSDNINESVRRIRELRRRFVSQLQEESKPEVQVQQESLILDRSATRKPYLNDVAIR
;
A
#
# COMPACT_ATOMS: atom_id res chain seq x y z
N ALA A 1 -2.78 27.64 -22.12
CA ALA A 1 -4.00 27.73 -22.94
C ALA A 1 -5.15 26.93 -22.36
N ALA A 2 -5.09 25.58 -22.34
CA ALA A 2 -6.17 24.73 -21.84
C ALA A 2 -6.63 25.09 -20.41
N ILE A 3 -5.68 25.15 -19.47
CA ILE A 3 -5.94 25.52 -18.06
C ILE A 3 -6.62 26.89 -17.95
N GLY A 4 -6.16 27.88 -18.71
CA GLY A 4 -6.75 29.22 -18.72
C GLY A 4 -8.14 29.29 -19.37
N ALA A 5 -8.57 28.26 -20.11
CA ALA A 5 -9.91 28.17 -20.69
C ALA A 5 -10.91 27.46 -19.76
N LEU A 6 -10.44 26.82 -18.68
CA LEU A 6 -11.29 26.25 -17.64
C LEU A 6 -11.83 27.36 -16.73
N LYS A 7 -12.92 28.00 -17.17
CA LYS A 7 -13.59 29.07 -16.43
C LYS A 7 -15.04 28.72 -16.20
N GLN A 8 -15.60 29.13 -15.07
CA GLN A 8 -17.01 29.03 -14.76
C GLN A 8 -17.88 29.54 -15.92
N GLY A 9 -18.94 28.79 -16.25
CA GLY A 9 -19.91 29.14 -17.28
C GLY A 9 -19.43 28.95 -18.73
N GLN A 10 -18.17 28.55 -18.96
CA GLN A 10 -17.69 28.24 -20.30
C GLN A 10 -18.12 26.83 -20.74
N LYS A 11 -18.39 26.66 -22.04
CA LYS A 11 -18.65 25.34 -22.63
C LYS A 11 -17.38 24.50 -22.65
N LEU A 12 -17.48 23.19 -22.41
CA LEU A 12 -16.33 22.27 -22.45
C LEU A 12 -15.61 22.27 -23.80
N ASN A 13 -16.34 22.37 -24.91
CA ASN A 13 -15.75 22.42 -26.24
C ASN A 13 -14.89 23.67 -26.49
N THR A 14 -15.09 24.75 -25.73
CA THR A 14 -14.25 25.95 -25.79
C THR A 14 -12.81 25.60 -25.45
N VAL A 15 -12.59 24.78 -24.41
CA VAL A 15 -11.23 24.35 -24.00
C VAL A 15 -10.51 23.65 -25.15
N PHE A 16 -11.17 22.70 -25.80
CA PHE A 16 -10.62 21.98 -26.96
C PHE A 16 -10.28 22.94 -28.11
N LYS A 17 -11.21 23.85 -28.45
CA LYS A 17 -11.02 24.84 -29.52
C LYS A 17 -9.88 25.81 -29.21
N THR A 18 -9.74 26.27 -27.96
CA THR A 18 -8.64 27.15 -27.52
C THR A 18 -7.29 26.46 -27.69
N VAL A 19 -7.19 25.17 -27.34
CA VAL A 19 -5.95 24.40 -27.55
C VAL A 19 -5.61 24.30 -29.03
N ALA A 20 -6.57 23.91 -29.87
CA ALA A 20 -6.37 23.80 -31.31
C ALA A 20 -5.93 25.15 -31.94
N ALA A 21 -6.59 26.25 -31.56
CA ALA A 21 -6.23 27.59 -32.03
C ALA A 21 -4.82 28.00 -31.58
N THR A 22 -4.45 27.71 -30.33
CA THR A 22 -3.11 28.02 -29.80
C THR A 22 -2.04 27.24 -30.56
N LEU A 23 -2.25 25.95 -30.82
CA LEU A 23 -1.29 25.13 -31.57
C LEU A 23 -1.10 25.65 -32.99
N ASN A 24 -2.19 25.95 -33.71
CA ASN A 24 -2.10 26.48 -35.06
C ASN A 24 -1.46 27.87 -35.13
N SER A 25 -1.63 28.70 -34.10
CA SER A 25 -0.91 29.99 -34.01
C SER A 25 0.61 29.83 -33.82
N LYS A 26 1.07 28.69 -33.30
CA LYS A 26 2.49 28.40 -33.08
C LYS A 26 3.12 27.70 -34.28
N LYS A 27 2.39 26.78 -34.90
CA LYS A 27 2.78 26.11 -36.13
C LYS A 27 1.54 25.66 -36.87
N GLU A 28 1.40 26.09 -38.12
CA GLU A 28 0.27 25.69 -38.97
C GLU A 28 0.24 24.16 -39.14
N GLY A 29 -0.96 23.60 -39.14
CA GLY A 29 -1.18 22.15 -39.28
C GLY A 29 -0.96 21.35 -37.99
N LEU A 30 -0.42 21.93 -36.92
CA LEU A 30 -0.13 21.19 -35.68
C LEU A 30 -1.39 20.67 -34.98
N SER A 31 -2.54 21.37 -35.12
CA SER A 31 -3.80 20.88 -34.55
C SER A 31 -4.30 19.58 -35.18
N SER A 32 -3.87 19.24 -36.41
CA SER A 32 -4.27 17.99 -37.08
C SER A 32 -3.70 16.75 -36.36
N HIS A 33 -2.61 16.94 -35.61
CA HIS A 33 -1.98 15.93 -34.78
C HIS A 33 -2.59 15.84 -33.38
N MET A 34 -3.64 16.61 -33.05
CA MET A 34 -4.29 16.47 -31.75
C MET A 34 -5.15 15.20 -31.67
N PRO A 35 -5.22 14.55 -30.50
CA PRO A 35 -6.25 13.57 -30.22
C PRO A 35 -7.64 14.23 -30.22
N LYS A 36 -8.69 13.41 -30.34
CA LYS A 36 -10.09 13.88 -30.43
C LYS A 36 -10.63 14.55 -29.16
N ASN A 37 -9.89 14.51 -28.07
CA ASN A 37 -10.19 15.17 -26.81
C ASN A 37 -8.89 15.63 -26.14
N VAL A 38 -8.98 16.62 -25.25
CA VAL A 38 -7.84 17.16 -24.49
C VAL A 38 -7.99 16.92 -22.99
N GLY A 39 -8.66 15.83 -22.62
CA GLY A 39 -8.94 15.50 -21.23
C GLY A 39 -10.41 15.19 -20.93
N PHE A 40 -10.68 15.02 -19.64
CA PHE A 40 -11.99 14.62 -19.12
C PHE A 40 -12.08 14.95 -17.62
N ALA A 41 -13.30 15.02 -17.09
CA ALA A 41 -13.49 15.14 -15.65
C ALA A 41 -13.02 13.88 -14.92
N ILE A 42 -12.43 14.08 -13.75
CA ILE A 42 -11.82 13.04 -12.91
C ILE A 42 -12.30 13.21 -11.47
N GLY A 43 -12.51 12.10 -10.77
CA GLY A 43 -12.93 12.09 -9.37
C GLY A 43 -12.77 10.69 -8.79
N ILE A 44 -13.83 10.17 -8.15
CA ILE A 44 -13.91 8.75 -7.77
C ILE A 44 -13.74 7.88 -9.01
N GLU A 45 -14.44 8.24 -10.09
CA GLU A 45 -14.21 7.67 -11.41
C GLU A 45 -12.97 8.30 -12.03
N TYR A 46 -12.08 7.46 -12.57
CA TYR A 46 -10.90 7.94 -13.28
C TYR A 46 -11.29 8.81 -14.48
N ARG A 47 -12.38 8.45 -15.18
CA ARG A 47 -12.86 9.18 -16.35
C ARG A 47 -14.38 9.21 -16.36
N ASP A 48 -14.91 10.42 -16.23
CA ASP A 48 -16.33 10.67 -16.48
C ASP A 48 -16.57 10.89 -18.00
N ALA A 49 -17.35 10.00 -18.61
CA ALA A 49 -17.64 10.05 -20.04
C ALA A 49 -18.57 11.20 -20.44
N ALA A 50 -19.36 11.76 -19.50
CA ALA A 50 -20.25 12.88 -19.76
C ALA A 50 -19.50 14.22 -19.87
N PHE A 51 -18.35 14.33 -19.20
CA PHE A 51 -17.54 15.55 -19.10
C PHE A 51 -16.19 15.43 -19.81
N VAL A 52 -16.20 14.96 -21.06
CA VAL A 52 -15.00 14.90 -21.91
C VAL A 52 -14.75 16.25 -22.59
N LEU A 53 -13.51 16.73 -22.55
CA LEU A 53 -13.04 17.96 -23.22
C LEU A 53 -12.79 17.71 -24.71
N ASN A 54 -13.85 17.68 -25.51
CA ASN A 54 -13.77 17.46 -26.97
C ASN A 54 -14.51 18.55 -27.75
N ALA A 55 -14.38 18.55 -29.08
CA ALA A 55 -14.96 19.56 -29.95
C ALA A 55 -16.50 19.66 -29.90
N LYS A 56 -17.20 18.62 -29.44
CA LYS A 56 -18.66 18.47 -29.50
C LYS A 56 -19.36 18.72 -28.15
N ASN A 57 -18.64 18.68 -27.03
CA ASN A 57 -19.26 18.73 -25.71
C ASN A 57 -19.62 20.17 -25.31
N GLU A 58 -20.90 20.47 -25.19
CA GLU A 58 -21.39 21.82 -24.89
C GLU A 58 -21.79 22.04 -23.43
N ARG A 59 -21.59 21.05 -22.55
CA ARG A 59 -21.86 21.22 -21.12
C ARG A 59 -21.05 22.39 -20.56
N LEU A 60 -21.61 23.04 -19.54
CA LEU A 60 -20.98 24.17 -18.88
C LEU A 60 -20.03 23.70 -17.79
N LEU A 61 -18.93 24.43 -17.64
CA LEU A 61 -17.98 24.28 -16.54
C LEU A 61 -18.54 24.95 -15.29
N GLU A 62 -18.57 24.22 -14.18
CA GLU A 62 -18.99 24.72 -12.88
C GLU A 62 -17.81 24.75 -11.90
N PRO A 63 -17.78 25.71 -10.95
CA PRO A 63 -16.73 25.77 -9.93
C PRO A 63 -16.64 24.46 -9.13
N GLY A 64 -15.42 24.02 -8.84
CA GLY A 64 -15.17 22.78 -8.08
C GLY A 64 -15.15 21.50 -8.92
N MET A 65 -15.56 21.54 -10.19
CA MET A 65 -15.30 20.42 -11.10
C MET A 65 -13.81 20.19 -11.24
N VAL A 66 -13.38 18.93 -11.35
CA VAL A 66 -11.97 18.56 -11.47
C VAL A 66 -11.75 17.86 -12.80
N PHE A 67 -10.74 18.31 -13.55
CA PHE A 67 -10.40 17.77 -14.86
C PHE A 67 -8.96 17.28 -14.88
N ASN A 68 -8.77 16.10 -15.46
CA ASN A 68 -7.48 15.73 -16.04
C ASN A 68 -7.38 16.41 -17.41
N VAL A 69 -6.60 17.49 -17.48
CA VAL A 69 -6.33 18.23 -18.71
C VAL A 69 -5.11 17.62 -19.38
N ALA A 70 -5.34 16.81 -20.41
CA ALA A 70 -4.28 16.08 -21.12
C ALA A 70 -4.19 16.55 -22.57
N VAL A 71 -3.17 17.35 -22.87
CA VAL A 71 -2.90 17.84 -24.23
C VAL A 71 -1.78 17.00 -24.84
N GLY A 72 -2.08 16.36 -25.96
CA GLY A 72 -1.12 15.55 -26.71
C GLY A 72 -1.05 15.90 -28.19
N LEU A 73 0.05 15.48 -28.80
CA LEU A 73 0.26 15.46 -30.25
C LEU A 73 0.73 14.07 -30.64
N GLN A 74 0.07 13.47 -31.63
CA GLN A 74 0.31 12.10 -32.10
C GLN A 74 0.75 12.10 -33.57
N ASN A 75 1.44 11.04 -33.98
CA ASN A 75 1.91 10.85 -35.36
C ASN A 75 2.82 12.00 -35.85
N LEU A 76 3.65 12.55 -34.96
CA LEU A 76 4.68 13.51 -35.35
C LEU A 76 5.83 12.74 -36.00
N LYS A 77 6.47 13.33 -37.00
CA LYS A 77 7.57 12.70 -37.75
C LYS A 77 8.87 13.44 -37.55
N ASP A 78 9.92 12.70 -37.25
CA ASP A 78 11.31 13.13 -37.37
C ASP A 78 11.97 12.33 -38.48
N ASP A 79 12.56 13.00 -39.46
CA ASP A 79 13.12 12.36 -40.66
C ASP A 79 14.25 11.36 -40.33
N LYS A 80 14.89 11.49 -39.16
CA LYS A 80 16.01 10.65 -38.73
C LYS A 80 15.65 9.68 -37.62
N LYS A 81 14.76 10.10 -36.71
CA LYS A 81 14.42 9.36 -35.48
C LYS A 81 13.07 8.64 -35.55
N GLY A 82 12.32 8.82 -36.64
CA GLY A 82 11.05 8.16 -36.87
C GLY A 82 9.87 8.88 -36.23
N ASP A 83 8.79 8.13 -36.02
CA ASP A 83 7.53 8.66 -35.51
C ASP A 83 7.59 8.86 -33.99
N TYR A 84 7.05 9.96 -33.49
CA TYR A 84 6.99 10.28 -32.07
C TYR A 84 5.68 10.95 -31.68
N ALA A 85 5.47 11.08 -30.36
CA ALA A 85 4.33 11.75 -29.77
C ALA A 85 4.79 12.58 -28.57
N LEU A 86 4.02 13.63 -28.26
CA LEU A 86 4.24 14.48 -27.09
C LEU A 86 2.95 14.53 -26.29
N MET A 87 3.05 14.55 -24.96
CA MET A 87 1.89 14.72 -24.09
C MET A 87 2.27 15.44 -22.81
N VAL A 88 1.42 16.36 -22.38
CA VAL A 88 1.47 17.01 -21.06
C VAL A 88 0.09 16.91 -20.45
N ALA A 89 0.04 16.51 -19.18
CA ALA A 89 -1.21 16.38 -18.44
C ALA A 89 -1.11 16.99 -17.05
N ASP A 90 -2.20 17.59 -16.59
CA ASP A 90 -2.32 18.16 -15.26
C ASP A 90 -3.73 17.94 -14.69
N THR A 91 -3.83 17.79 -13.36
CA THR A 91 -5.11 17.76 -12.66
C THR A 91 -5.46 19.18 -12.20
N VAL A 92 -6.60 19.70 -12.67
CA VAL A 92 -7.00 21.10 -12.50
C VAL A 92 -8.42 21.19 -11.95
N VAL A 93 -8.60 22.03 -10.94
CA VAL A 93 -9.93 22.40 -10.41
C VAL A 93 -10.43 23.65 -11.14
N VAL A 94 -11.68 23.62 -11.58
CA VAL A 94 -12.36 24.79 -12.13
C VAL A 94 -12.53 25.83 -11.02
N PRO A 95 -11.96 27.04 -11.17
CA PRO A 95 -12.02 28.07 -10.15
C PRO A 95 -13.43 28.66 -10.06
N LYS A 96 -13.72 29.32 -8.94
CA LYS A 96 -14.86 30.25 -8.87
C LYS A 96 -14.57 31.48 -9.75
N GLU A 97 -15.63 32.21 -10.09
CA GLU A 97 -15.49 33.47 -10.82
C GLU A 97 -14.50 34.42 -10.12
N GLY A 98 -13.54 34.95 -10.88
CA GLY A 98 -12.48 35.83 -10.36
C GLY A 98 -11.25 35.12 -9.79
N GLU A 99 -11.28 33.80 -9.60
CA GLU A 99 -10.14 33.04 -9.08
C GLU A 99 -9.27 32.43 -10.18
N SER A 100 -8.02 32.09 -9.84
CA SER A 100 -7.10 31.38 -10.73
C SER A 100 -7.29 29.87 -10.64
N PRO A 101 -7.20 29.11 -11.75
CA PRO A 101 -7.30 27.65 -11.71
C PRO A 101 -6.26 27.02 -10.78
N MET A 102 -6.71 26.13 -9.89
CA MET A 102 -5.81 25.37 -9.02
C MET A 102 -5.26 24.15 -9.75
N VAL A 103 -3.94 24.02 -9.82
CA VAL A 103 -3.25 22.92 -10.52
C VAL A 103 -2.57 22.01 -9.50
N TYR A 104 -3.16 20.86 -9.19
CA TYR A 104 -2.64 19.95 -8.16
C TYR A 104 -1.31 19.28 -8.52
N THR A 105 -0.98 19.24 -9.80
CA THR A 105 0.26 18.64 -10.34
C THR A 105 1.32 19.68 -10.72
N GLN A 106 1.24 20.90 -10.15
CA GLN A 106 2.15 22.00 -10.46
C GLN A 106 3.62 21.74 -10.06
N SER A 107 3.86 20.88 -9.07
CA SER A 107 5.22 20.53 -8.60
C SER A 107 6.06 19.79 -9.65
N CYS A 108 5.43 19.17 -10.64
CA CYS A 108 6.13 18.54 -11.76
C CYS A 108 6.68 19.60 -12.72
N LYS A 109 8.02 19.67 -12.83
CA LYS A 109 8.70 20.57 -13.78
C LYS A 109 8.38 20.14 -15.21
N LYS A 110 7.82 21.06 -16.01
CA LYS A 110 7.41 20.84 -17.42
C LYS A 110 8.22 21.65 -18.43
N ALA A 111 9.11 22.53 -17.97
CA ALA A 111 9.98 23.31 -18.84
C ALA A 111 10.93 22.36 -19.60
N PHE A 112 11.16 22.63 -20.88
CA PHE A 112 12.00 21.78 -21.74
C PHE A 112 13.39 21.50 -21.13
N LYS A 113 14.02 22.52 -20.52
CA LYS A 113 15.30 22.40 -19.80
C LYS A 113 15.27 21.34 -18.68
N SER A 114 14.13 21.13 -18.03
CA SER A 114 13.98 20.18 -16.91
C SER A 114 13.66 18.76 -17.35
N ILE A 115 13.27 18.55 -18.61
CA ILE A 115 12.84 17.24 -19.13
C ILE A 115 13.68 16.75 -20.32
N SER A 116 14.68 17.53 -20.75
CA SER A 116 15.61 17.20 -21.82
C SER A 116 16.94 16.74 -21.22
N TYR A 117 17.33 15.51 -21.56
CA TYR A 117 18.60 14.93 -21.13
C TYR A 117 19.51 14.78 -22.35
N LYS A 118 20.76 15.20 -22.21
CA LYS A 118 21.82 14.86 -23.16
C LYS A 118 22.61 13.73 -22.53
N LEU A 119 22.64 12.58 -23.18
CA LEU A 119 23.56 11.53 -22.79
C LEU A 119 24.95 12.01 -23.20
N GLN A 120 25.86 12.14 -22.23
CA GLN A 120 27.27 12.31 -22.54
C GLN A 120 27.75 10.97 -23.09
N ASP A 121 28.22 10.96 -24.34
CA ASP A 121 29.03 9.86 -24.85
C ASP A 121 30.31 9.81 -24.00
N GLU A 122 30.74 8.62 -23.57
CA GLU A 122 31.76 8.35 -22.54
C GLU A 122 33.21 8.82 -22.86
N GLU A 123 33.42 9.88 -23.64
CA GLU A 123 34.76 10.31 -24.09
C GLU A 123 35.14 11.77 -23.85
N GLN A 124 34.43 12.55 -23.02
CA GLN A 124 34.94 13.84 -22.58
C GLN A 124 34.71 14.08 -21.09
N GLU A 125 35.76 13.82 -20.31
CA GLU A 125 36.03 14.50 -19.05
C GLU A 125 36.33 15.99 -19.32
N ASP A 126 35.79 16.81 -18.42
CA ASP A 126 36.33 18.08 -17.90
C ASP A 126 35.45 19.35 -17.99
N GLU A 127 35.37 19.94 -16.78
CA GLU A 127 35.20 21.35 -16.38
C GLU A 127 33.78 21.93 -16.14
N GLU A 128 33.41 21.92 -14.84
CA GLU A 128 33.06 23.06 -13.95
C GLU A 128 32.29 24.26 -14.59
N GLU A 129 31.10 24.68 -14.13
CA GLU A 129 30.75 25.54 -12.96
C GLU A 129 29.23 25.88 -13.18
N ASP A 130 28.30 26.13 -12.26
CA ASP A 130 28.31 26.79 -10.96
C ASP A 130 27.14 26.28 -10.10
N GLU A 131 27.41 26.26 -8.81
CA GLU A 131 26.45 26.15 -7.72
C GLU A 131 25.58 27.42 -7.60
N ASP A 132 24.34 27.24 -7.15
CA ASP A 132 23.72 28.21 -6.24
C ASP A 132 22.83 27.45 -5.25
N GLU A 133 23.24 27.56 -3.98
CA GLU A 133 22.73 26.92 -2.78
C GLU A 133 21.25 27.21 -2.49
N LEU A 134 20.55 26.22 -1.92
CA LEU A 134 19.70 26.46 -0.74
C LEU A 134 19.81 25.28 0.24
N LEU A 135 20.87 25.33 1.04
CA LEU A 135 20.90 25.17 2.50
C LEU A 135 19.92 24.20 3.16
N ILE A 136 20.44 23.04 3.59
CA ILE A 136 20.19 22.50 4.94
C ILE A 136 21.53 21.98 5.51
N ARG A 137 22.23 22.85 6.26
CA ARG A 137 23.17 22.52 7.35
C ARG A 137 22.41 21.69 8.41
N GLU A 138 22.97 20.78 9.20
CA GLU A 138 24.34 20.46 9.64
C GLU A 138 24.21 19.04 10.26
N ALA A 139 25.13 18.12 9.96
CA ALA A 139 26.21 17.67 10.87
C ALA A 139 25.73 16.76 12.03
N GLU A 140 26.39 15.67 12.39
CA GLU A 140 27.65 15.05 11.99
C GLU A 140 27.78 13.73 12.79
N LEU A 141 28.86 13.01 12.47
CA LEU A 141 29.58 12.03 13.30
C LEU A 141 29.29 10.54 13.15
N GLN A 142 30.09 9.98 12.23
CA GLN A 142 31.13 8.97 12.49
C GLN A 142 30.68 7.50 12.58
N THR A 143 30.82 6.76 11.48
CA THR A 143 32.02 5.98 11.09
C THR A 143 32.40 4.87 12.08
N GLY A 144 32.17 3.63 11.65
CA GLY A 144 32.73 2.42 12.26
C GLY A 144 32.82 1.30 11.22
N SER A 145 34.04 0.92 10.88
CA SER A 145 34.44 0.15 9.70
C SER A 145 34.24 -1.37 9.78
N ARG A 146 33.90 -1.94 8.61
CA ARG A 146 34.24 -3.26 8.01
C ARG A 146 34.69 -4.46 8.88
N ARG A 147 34.02 -5.59 8.57
CA ARG A 147 34.50 -7.00 8.35
C ARG A 147 35.13 -7.75 9.54
N SER A 148 34.52 -8.89 9.91
CA SER A 148 35.07 -10.26 9.77
C SER A 148 34.41 -11.24 10.77
N ARG A 149 34.45 -12.51 10.41
CA ARG A 149 33.84 -13.68 11.07
C ARG A 149 34.59 -14.09 12.35
N HIS A 150 33.86 -14.83 13.20
CA HIS A 150 34.34 -15.78 14.23
C HIS A 150 35.04 -15.19 15.45
N ALA A 151 34.34 -15.21 16.59
CA ALA A 151 34.66 -16.03 17.78
C ALA A 151 33.91 -15.46 18.99
N LYS A 152 33.21 -16.34 19.72
CA LYS A 152 32.55 -16.01 20.99
C LYS A 152 33.61 -15.67 22.04
N SER A 153 33.43 -14.57 22.79
CA SER A 153 34.01 -14.40 24.12
C SER A 153 32.94 -13.87 25.08
N ALA A 154 32.94 -14.42 26.29
CA ALA A 154 31.86 -14.36 27.27
C ALA A 154 31.94 -13.10 28.17
N SER A 155 32.13 -11.90 27.60
CA SER A 155 32.31 -10.68 28.41
C SER A 155 31.54 -9.42 27.95
N GLU A 156 30.57 -9.53 27.04
CA GLU A 156 29.67 -8.41 26.65
C GLU A 156 28.23 -8.63 27.16
N ILE A 157 28.08 -8.92 28.45
CA ILE A 157 26.80 -8.81 29.15
C ILE A 157 26.98 -7.76 30.26
N ALA A 158 27.02 -6.51 29.86
CA ALA A 158 26.79 -5.38 30.74
C ALA A 158 25.58 -4.62 30.19
N GLU A 159 24.40 -5.26 30.23
CA GLU A 159 23.14 -4.55 30.07
C GLU A 159 23.08 -3.49 31.18
N THR A 160 22.90 -2.24 30.79
CA THR A 160 22.77 -1.16 31.77
C THR A 160 21.54 -1.43 32.63
N THR A 161 21.64 -1.16 33.94
CA THR A 161 20.53 -1.34 34.89
C THR A 161 19.24 -0.65 34.44
N ALA A 162 19.37 0.44 33.67
CA ALA A 162 18.26 1.15 33.04
C ALA A 162 17.54 0.36 31.93
N GLU A 163 18.24 -0.45 31.14
CA GLU A 163 17.62 -1.30 30.11
C GLU A 163 16.92 -2.52 30.71
N ILE A 164 17.49 -3.09 31.78
CA ILE A 164 16.87 -4.17 32.56
C ILE A 164 15.58 -3.65 33.23
N GLU A 165 15.60 -2.46 33.82
CA GLU A 165 14.40 -1.85 34.40
C GLU A 165 13.33 -1.53 33.35
N LYS A 166 13.71 -1.05 32.17
CA LYS A 166 12.75 -0.81 31.07
C LYS A 166 12.12 -2.13 30.58
N ARG A 167 12.91 -3.20 30.42
CA ARG A 167 12.37 -4.53 30.10
C ARG A 167 11.44 -5.05 31.18
N LYS A 168 11.80 -4.87 32.45
CA LYS A 168 10.99 -5.32 33.60
C LYS A 168 9.66 -4.56 33.67
N LYS A 169 9.67 -3.23 33.55
CA LYS A 169 8.45 -2.42 33.49
C LYS A 169 7.56 -2.80 32.31
N HIS A 170 8.14 -3.05 31.14
CA HIS A 170 7.38 -3.49 29.97
C HIS A 170 6.76 -4.88 30.18
N GLN A 171 7.50 -5.83 30.78
CA GLN A 171 6.97 -7.15 31.12
C GLN A 171 5.85 -7.09 32.18
N GLU A 172 5.97 -6.20 33.17
CA GLU A 172 4.94 -5.96 34.19
C GLU A 172 3.66 -5.35 33.58
N GLU A 173 3.81 -4.39 32.66
CA GLU A 173 2.69 -3.80 31.91
C GLU A 173 2.00 -4.84 31.02
N LEU A 174 2.78 -5.68 30.34
CA LEU A 174 2.27 -6.79 29.53
C LEU A 174 1.49 -7.79 30.39
N ALA A 175 2.04 -8.16 31.54
CA ALA A 175 1.39 -9.06 32.50
C ALA A 175 0.09 -8.47 33.06
N ARG A 176 0.07 -7.16 33.34
CA ARG A 176 -1.14 -6.46 33.79
C ARG A 176 -2.22 -6.49 32.71
N ARG A 177 -1.86 -6.21 31.46
CA ARG A 177 -2.78 -6.25 30.31
C ARG A 177 -3.35 -7.65 30.09
N MET A 178 -2.51 -8.69 30.15
CA MET A 178 -2.96 -10.09 30.08
C MET A 178 -3.91 -10.47 31.23
N LEU A 179 -3.66 -9.95 32.45
CA LEU A 179 -4.50 -10.22 33.61
C LEU A 179 -5.84 -9.48 33.55
N GLU A 180 -5.86 -8.25 33.05
CA GLU A 180 -7.09 -7.49 32.77
C GLU A 180 -7.92 -8.17 31.67
N GLU A 181 -7.31 -8.60 30.57
CA GLU A 181 -8.00 -9.34 29.50
C GLU A 181 -8.52 -10.69 30.00
N GLY A 182 -7.73 -11.43 30.79
CA GLY A 182 -8.14 -12.69 31.41
C GLY A 182 -9.34 -12.52 32.37
N LYS A 183 -9.36 -11.43 33.15
CA LYS A 183 -10.51 -11.08 34.01
C LYS A 183 -11.74 -10.70 33.21
N ALA A 184 -11.59 -9.96 32.10
CA ALA A 184 -12.70 -9.62 31.21
C ALA A 184 -13.32 -10.88 30.58
N ARG A 185 -12.48 -11.79 30.06
CA ARG A 185 -12.94 -13.10 29.54
C ARG A 185 -13.64 -13.95 30.60
N LEU A 186 -13.15 -13.95 31.84
CA LEU A 186 -13.78 -14.69 32.94
C LEU A 186 -15.10 -14.05 33.40
N GLY A 187 -15.24 -12.73 33.29
CA GLY A 187 -16.47 -11.99 33.56
C GLY A 187 -17.59 -12.32 32.57
N GLU A 188 -17.27 -12.41 31.28
CA GLU A 188 -18.21 -12.82 30.23
C GLU A 188 -18.59 -14.31 30.29
N ALA A 189 -17.73 -15.15 30.89
CA ALA A 189 -17.98 -16.58 31.05
C ALA A 189 -19.05 -16.94 32.10
N LYS A 190 -19.51 -15.99 32.94
CA LYS A 190 -20.53 -16.26 33.96
C LYS A 190 -21.98 -16.17 33.46
N SER A 191 -22.21 -15.81 32.20
CA SER A 191 -23.56 -15.57 31.65
C SER A 191 -23.96 -16.45 30.45
N SER A 192 -23.26 -17.55 30.15
CA SER A 192 -23.67 -18.45 29.05
C SER A 192 -23.50 -19.95 29.34
N ASP A 193 -24.51 -20.70 28.90
CA ASP A 193 -24.71 -22.15 28.96
C ASP A 193 -23.46 -22.94 28.48
N PRO A 194 -22.98 -23.98 29.21
CA PRO A 194 -21.74 -24.70 28.89
C PRO A 194 -21.75 -25.48 27.56
N SER A 195 -22.89 -25.60 26.88
CA SER A 195 -23.06 -26.52 25.75
C SER A 195 -22.70 -25.96 24.36
N LYS A 196 -22.31 -24.67 24.23
CA LYS A 196 -21.91 -24.05 22.95
C LYS A 196 -20.76 -23.04 23.07
N LYS A 197 -19.58 -23.48 23.50
CA LYS A 197 -18.33 -22.73 23.25
C LYS A 197 -17.63 -23.25 22.00
N VAL A 198 -18.24 -23.01 20.84
CA VAL A 198 -17.46 -22.93 19.60
C VAL A 198 -16.90 -21.51 19.58
N GLY A 199 -15.57 -21.36 19.52
CA GLY A 199 -14.91 -20.05 19.49
C GLY A 199 -15.63 -19.13 18.51
N LYS A 200 -16.08 -17.98 19.00
CA LYS A 200 -16.83 -17.01 18.20
C LYS A 200 -15.87 -16.43 17.17
N GLU A 201 -15.84 -17.05 15.99
CA GLU A 201 -14.97 -16.69 14.88
C GLU A 201 -15.28 -15.27 14.43
N LYS A 202 -14.29 -14.38 14.54
CA LYS A 202 -14.46 -12.95 14.29
C LYS A 202 -14.87 -12.69 12.85
N THR A 203 -15.78 -11.73 12.66
CA THR A 203 -16.12 -11.25 11.31
C THR A 203 -15.09 -10.25 10.81
N LEU A 204 -15.00 -10.04 9.49
CA LEU A 204 -13.96 -9.18 8.91
C LEU A 204 -13.97 -7.75 9.48
N ASP A 205 -15.16 -7.18 9.72
CA ASP A 205 -15.34 -5.81 10.20
C ASP A 205 -14.89 -5.63 11.67
N GLU A 206 -14.69 -6.73 12.41
CA GLU A 206 -14.18 -6.68 13.79
C GLU A 206 -12.65 -6.50 13.84
N TYR A 207 -11.96 -6.70 12.71
CA TYR A 207 -10.52 -6.44 12.63
C TYR A 207 -10.26 -4.99 12.24
N VAL A 208 -9.84 -4.20 13.23
CA VAL A 208 -9.47 -2.80 13.05
C VAL A 208 -7.95 -2.68 13.06
N ALA A 209 -7.36 -2.23 11.94
CA ALA A 209 -5.92 -2.00 11.83
C ALA A 209 -5.46 -0.72 12.54
N TYR A 210 -6.19 0.38 12.34
CA TYR A 210 -5.93 1.68 12.96
C TYR A 210 -7.26 2.36 13.27
N GLU A 211 -7.34 3.03 14.42
CA GLU A 211 -8.52 3.81 14.83
C GLU A 211 -8.51 5.21 14.20
N SER A 212 -7.33 5.78 13.95
CA SER A 212 -7.16 7.11 13.36
C SER A 212 -5.90 7.18 12.49
N PRO A 213 -5.81 8.14 11.55
CA PRO A 213 -4.60 8.37 10.75
C PRO A 213 -3.37 8.78 11.58
N GLU A 214 -3.57 9.34 12.77
CA GLU A 214 -2.49 9.72 13.69
C GLU A 214 -1.76 8.51 14.27
N ALA A 215 -2.42 7.35 14.32
CA ALA A 215 -1.84 6.10 14.77
C ALA A 215 -0.92 5.46 13.72
N TYR A 216 -0.77 6.05 12.53
CA TYR A 216 0.11 5.50 11.50
C TYR A 216 1.58 5.51 11.92
N PRO A 217 2.37 4.51 11.50
CA PRO A 217 3.78 4.42 11.85
C PRO A 217 4.56 5.66 11.37
N ALA A 218 5.38 6.24 12.24
CA ALA A 218 6.21 7.40 11.90
C ALA A 218 7.25 7.11 10.79
N SER A 219 7.58 5.83 10.58
CA SER A 219 8.47 5.35 9.52
C SER A 219 7.81 5.29 8.13
N LEU A 220 6.52 5.63 8.02
CA LEU A 220 5.75 5.53 6.80
C LEU A 220 6.27 6.51 5.74
N LYS A 221 6.74 5.96 4.61
CA LYS A 221 7.19 6.75 3.47
C LYS A 221 6.04 6.98 2.47
N PRO A 222 5.89 8.19 1.92
CA PRO A 222 4.89 8.45 0.89
C PRO A 222 5.07 7.53 -0.33
N ARG A 223 3.96 7.08 -0.93
CA ARG A 223 3.92 6.29 -2.17
C ARG A 223 4.69 4.95 -2.09
N GLN A 224 4.88 4.39 -0.91
CA GLN A 224 5.49 3.08 -0.73
C GLN A 224 4.52 2.14 -0.02
N ILE A 225 4.63 0.84 -0.35
CA ILE A 225 3.94 -0.20 0.41
C ILE A 225 4.66 -0.32 1.75
N TYR A 226 3.90 -0.27 2.83
CA TYR A 226 4.41 -0.48 4.17
C TYR A 226 3.71 -1.67 4.82
N VAL A 227 4.46 -2.49 5.54
CA VAL A 227 3.93 -3.66 6.25
C VAL A 227 4.17 -3.43 7.73
N ASP A 228 3.08 -3.26 8.48
CA ASP A 228 3.11 -3.13 9.92
C ASP A 228 2.88 -4.49 10.58
N MET A 229 3.95 -5.02 11.19
CA MET A 229 3.91 -6.29 11.90
C MET A 229 3.27 -6.19 13.28
N GLN A 230 3.14 -4.98 13.85
CA GLN A 230 2.58 -4.76 15.18
C GLN A 230 1.05 -4.67 15.13
N ASN A 231 0.53 -3.88 14.19
CA ASN A 231 -0.91 -3.69 14.00
C ASN A 231 -1.51 -4.63 12.93
N GLU A 232 -0.76 -5.68 12.56
CA GLU A 232 -1.18 -6.73 11.64
C GLU A 232 -1.80 -6.19 10.34
N SER A 233 -1.19 -5.16 9.76
CA SER A 233 -1.77 -4.42 8.64
C SER A 233 -0.75 -4.11 7.55
N ILE A 234 -1.27 -3.91 6.34
CA ILE A 234 -0.53 -3.44 5.19
C ILE A 234 -1.07 -2.07 4.80
N LEU A 235 -0.19 -1.09 4.59
CA LEU A 235 -0.57 0.22 4.11
C LEU A 235 -0.20 0.29 2.63
N LEU A 236 -1.22 0.48 1.80
CA LEU A 236 -1.09 0.50 0.36
C LEU A 236 -1.29 1.92 -0.16
N PRO A 237 -0.40 2.42 -1.04
CA PRO A 237 -0.52 3.78 -1.55
C PRO A 237 -1.58 3.86 -2.66
N ILE A 238 -2.78 4.32 -2.31
CA ILE A 238 -3.86 4.56 -3.28
C ILE A 238 -3.91 6.06 -3.56
N ASN A 239 -3.58 6.46 -4.79
CA ASN A 239 -3.51 7.86 -5.20
C ASN A 239 -2.62 8.74 -4.29
N GLY A 240 -1.54 8.16 -3.77
CA GLY A 240 -0.60 8.85 -2.86
C GLY A 240 -1.01 8.86 -1.40
N VAL A 241 -2.22 8.40 -1.06
CA VAL A 241 -2.70 8.24 0.31
C VAL A 241 -2.40 6.82 0.80
N PRO A 242 -1.77 6.65 1.98
CA PRO A 242 -1.58 5.33 2.57
C PRO A 242 -2.90 4.82 3.16
N VAL A 243 -3.46 3.78 2.53
CA VAL A 243 -4.71 3.16 2.94
C VAL A 243 -4.41 1.84 3.66
N PRO A 244 -4.81 1.68 4.93
CA PRO A 244 -4.54 0.49 5.71
C PRO A 244 -5.52 -0.63 5.37
N PHE A 245 -5.00 -1.84 5.26
CA PHE A 245 -5.77 -3.08 5.16
C PHE A 245 -5.26 -4.04 6.22
N HIS A 246 -6.15 -4.53 7.08
CA HIS A 246 -5.79 -5.58 8.02
C HIS A 246 -5.44 -6.88 7.26
N ILE A 247 -4.49 -7.65 7.78
CA ILE A 247 -3.98 -8.85 7.11
C ILE A 247 -5.06 -9.93 6.91
N SER A 248 -6.09 -9.95 7.76
CA SER A 248 -7.26 -10.84 7.64
C SER A 248 -8.02 -10.65 6.32
N ALA A 249 -8.00 -9.45 5.73
CA ALA A 249 -8.65 -9.16 4.46
C ALA A 249 -7.84 -9.68 3.25
N VAL A 250 -6.54 -9.91 3.42
CA VAL A 250 -5.66 -10.35 2.32
C VAL A 250 -5.80 -11.86 2.14
N LYS A 251 -5.97 -12.34 0.90
CA LYS A 251 -6.06 -13.77 0.51
C LYS A 251 -4.74 -14.38 0.04
N ASN A 252 -3.90 -13.64 -0.66
CA ASN A 252 -2.51 -14.02 -0.93
C ASN A 252 -1.78 -12.87 -1.64
N VAL A 253 -0.47 -13.04 -1.82
CA VAL A 253 0.35 -12.10 -2.58
C VAL A 253 1.22 -12.84 -3.58
N GLY A 254 1.17 -12.39 -4.83
CA GLY A 254 1.98 -12.84 -5.95
C GLY A 254 2.99 -11.78 -6.38
N LYS A 255 4.10 -12.24 -6.95
CA LYS A 255 5.08 -11.41 -7.65
C LYS A 255 5.10 -11.83 -9.12
N ILE A 256 5.19 -10.85 -10.02
CA ILE A 256 5.44 -11.09 -11.45
C ILE A 256 6.61 -10.20 -11.85
N GLU A 257 7.60 -10.76 -12.55
CA GLU A 257 8.71 -10.00 -13.13
C GLU A 257 8.53 -9.94 -14.64
N GLU A 258 8.63 -8.75 -15.22
CA GLU A 258 8.51 -8.51 -16.67
C GLU A 258 9.54 -7.44 -17.09
N GLY A 259 10.64 -7.89 -17.69
CA GLY A 259 11.77 -7.03 -18.05
C GLY A 259 12.32 -6.27 -16.84
N ASP A 260 12.43 -4.96 -16.97
CA ASP A 260 12.97 -4.07 -15.92
C ASP A 260 11.96 -3.73 -14.81
N ASN A 261 10.73 -4.27 -14.88
CA ASN A 261 9.66 -3.95 -13.94
C ASN A 261 9.23 -5.19 -13.16
N SER A 262 9.01 -4.99 -11.87
CA SER A 262 8.42 -5.96 -10.97
C SER A 262 7.02 -5.52 -10.57
N TYR A 263 6.11 -6.49 -10.55
CA TYR A 263 4.74 -6.32 -10.12
C TYR A 263 4.48 -7.10 -8.85
N ILE A 264 3.75 -6.49 -7.92
CA ILE A 264 3.16 -7.16 -6.76
C ILE A 264 1.65 -7.18 -6.94
N ARG A 265 1.06 -8.37 -6.91
CA ARG A 265 -0.40 -8.56 -6.94
C ARG A 265 -0.86 -9.03 -5.57
N ILE A 266 -1.70 -8.23 -4.93
CA ILE A 266 -2.30 -8.51 -3.63
C ILE A 266 -3.75 -8.89 -3.89
N ASN A 267 -4.11 -10.14 -3.61
CA ASN A 267 -5.48 -10.62 -3.73
C ASN A 267 -6.14 -10.54 -2.36
N PHE A 268 -7.39 -10.09 -2.31
CA PHE A 268 -8.18 -9.96 -1.11
C PHE A 268 -9.27 -11.03 -1.04
N HIS A 269 -9.79 -11.26 0.16
CA HIS A 269 -10.99 -12.06 0.35
C HIS A 269 -12.22 -11.24 -0.07
N PHE A 270 -13.14 -11.87 -0.79
CA PHE A 270 -14.45 -11.32 -1.15
C PHE A 270 -15.48 -12.48 -1.16
N PRO A 271 -16.79 -12.23 -1.02
CA PRO A 271 -17.81 -13.29 -0.85
C PRO A 271 -17.80 -14.39 -1.93
N ALA A 272 -17.63 -14.02 -3.21
CA ALA A 272 -17.54 -14.99 -4.31
C ALA A 272 -16.21 -15.78 -4.34
N SER A 273 -15.21 -15.40 -3.52
CA SER A 273 -13.94 -16.11 -3.37
C SER A 273 -14.07 -17.42 -2.57
N GLY A 274 -15.19 -17.61 -1.85
CA GLY A 274 -15.41 -18.71 -0.91
C GLY A 274 -16.17 -19.94 -1.45
N ASN A 275 -16.80 -19.87 -2.62
CA ASN A 275 -17.86 -20.83 -2.97
C ASN A 275 -17.56 -21.83 -4.08
N ILE A 276 -16.36 -21.87 -4.66
CA ILE A 276 -16.13 -22.77 -5.80
C ILE A 276 -15.40 -24.06 -5.43
N ASN A 277 -14.39 -24.11 -4.54
CA ASN A 277 -13.65 -25.37 -4.29
C ASN A 277 -12.81 -25.47 -2.99
N ASN A 278 -12.92 -24.54 -2.02
CA ASN A 278 -12.00 -24.56 -0.87
C ASN A 278 -12.44 -25.53 0.23
N ARG A 279 -11.71 -26.64 0.36
CA ARG A 279 -11.86 -27.66 1.42
C ARG A 279 -11.48 -27.17 2.83
N ASN A 280 -10.95 -25.96 2.97
CA ASN A 280 -10.58 -25.36 4.25
C ASN A 280 -11.49 -24.16 4.56
N LYS A 281 -12.61 -24.42 5.24
CA LYS A 281 -13.55 -23.38 5.72
C LYS A 281 -12.97 -22.48 6.82
N ALA A 282 -11.87 -22.87 7.45
CA ALA A 282 -11.31 -22.20 8.64
C ALA A 282 -10.45 -20.96 8.34
N ASP A 283 -9.97 -20.80 7.09
CA ASP A 283 -9.02 -19.73 6.74
C ASP A 283 -9.68 -18.53 6.02
N ALA A 284 -10.99 -18.59 5.73
CA ALA A 284 -11.69 -17.53 5.02
C ALA A 284 -12.53 -16.70 6.02
N PRO A 285 -12.33 -15.38 6.10
CA PRO A 285 -13.08 -14.55 7.02
C PRO A 285 -14.57 -14.56 6.69
N LYS A 286 -15.41 -14.50 7.72
CA LYS A 286 -16.84 -14.27 7.55
C LYS A 286 -17.09 -12.82 7.21
N PHE A 287 -17.87 -12.61 6.16
CA PHE A 287 -18.31 -11.28 5.72
C PHE A 287 -19.60 -10.92 6.45
N PRO A 288 -19.67 -9.77 7.15
CA PRO A 288 -20.89 -9.31 7.81
C PRO A 288 -22.04 -9.07 6.83
N ASP A 289 -21.70 -8.52 5.66
CA ASP A 289 -22.65 -8.21 4.59
C ASP A 289 -22.04 -8.61 3.24
N PRO A 290 -22.47 -9.73 2.63
CA PRO A 290 -21.93 -10.21 1.37
C PRO A 290 -22.36 -9.37 0.15
N ASP A 291 -23.35 -8.48 0.30
CA ASP A 291 -23.90 -7.69 -0.82
C ASP A 291 -23.20 -6.34 -1.01
N LYS A 292 -22.22 -6.01 -0.17
CA LYS A 292 -21.37 -4.82 -0.33
C LYS A 292 -20.35 -4.96 -1.47
N ASP A 293 -19.78 -3.84 -1.87
CA ASP A 293 -18.65 -3.82 -2.78
C ASP A 293 -17.35 -4.23 -2.08
N PHE A 294 -16.60 -5.14 -2.71
CA PHE A 294 -15.33 -5.64 -2.20
C PHE A 294 -14.21 -5.46 -3.22
N ILE A 295 -13.03 -5.08 -2.72
CA ILE A 295 -11.81 -5.07 -3.53
C ILE A 295 -11.40 -6.53 -3.75
N LYS A 296 -11.26 -6.95 -5.01
CA LYS A 296 -10.78 -8.29 -5.36
C LYS A 296 -9.27 -8.40 -5.32
N GLU A 297 -8.59 -7.48 -6.00
CA GLU A 297 -7.13 -7.48 -6.12
C GLU A 297 -6.61 -6.06 -6.39
N LEU A 298 -5.39 -5.79 -5.95
CA LEU A 298 -4.61 -4.60 -6.29
C LEU A 298 -3.27 -5.04 -6.86
N THR A 299 -2.83 -4.40 -7.94
CA THR A 299 -1.52 -4.65 -8.55
C THR A 299 -0.72 -3.36 -8.59
N PHE A 300 0.49 -3.40 -8.03
CA PHE A 300 1.44 -2.29 -8.11
C PHE A 300 2.64 -2.69 -8.97
N ARG A 301 3.16 -1.72 -9.71
CA ARG A 301 4.37 -1.86 -10.56
C ARG A 301 5.48 -1.00 -9.96
N SER A 302 6.69 -1.54 -9.94
CA SER A 302 7.91 -0.83 -9.51
C SER A 302 9.09 -1.26 -10.38
N ALA A 303 9.98 -0.33 -10.73
CA ALA A 303 11.28 -0.66 -11.31
C ALA A 303 12.24 -1.26 -10.26
N ASN A 304 12.01 -0.97 -8.97
CA ASN A 304 12.81 -1.52 -7.88
C ASN A 304 12.25 -2.89 -7.47
N SER A 305 12.91 -3.96 -7.94
CA SER A 305 12.56 -5.36 -7.64
C SER A 305 12.80 -5.72 -6.17
N ASP A 306 13.83 -5.16 -5.53
CA ASP A 306 14.20 -5.47 -4.15
C ASP A 306 13.14 -5.02 -3.14
N ASN A 307 12.61 -3.81 -3.32
CA ASN A 307 11.50 -3.31 -2.47
C ASN A 307 10.26 -4.21 -2.61
N ILE A 308 9.93 -4.61 -3.84
CA ILE A 308 8.82 -5.54 -4.09
C ILE A 308 9.08 -6.90 -3.42
N ASN A 309 10.30 -7.42 -3.53
CA ASN A 309 10.70 -8.68 -2.88
C ASN A 309 10.54 -8.62 -1.36
N GLU A 310 11.03 -7.54 -0.75
CA GLU A 310 10.94 -7.33 0.68
C GLU A 310 9.48 -7.20 1.14
N SER A 311 8.67 -6.42 0.42
CA SER A 311 7.24 -6.27 0.70
C SER A 311 6.51 -7.61 0.61
N VAL A 312 6.71 -8.37 -0.47
CA VAL A 312 6.11 -9.71 -0.65
C VAL A 312 6.51 -10.65 0.49
N ARG A 313 7.79 -10.66 0.89
CA ARG A 313 8.29 -11.48 1.99
C ARG A 313 7.59 -11.12 3.30
N ARG A 314 7.55 -9.84 3.67
CA ARG A 314 6.93 -9.37 4.92
C ARG A 314 5.43 -9.65 4.96
N ILE A 315 4.70 -9.43 3.86
CA ILE A 315 3.26 -9.74 3.79
C ILE A 315 3.00 -11.24 3.98
N ARG A 316 3.82 -12.10 3.37
CA ARG A 316 3.69 -13.57 3.54
C ARG A 316 3.99 -14.02 4.96
N GLU A 317 5.00 -13.44 5.59
CA GLU A 317 5.35 -13.70 6.98
C GLU A 317 4.23 -13.27 7.92
N LEU A 318 3.72 -12.04 7.75
CA LEU A 318 2.61 -11.51 8.54
C LEU A 318 1.36 -12.39 8.43
N ARG A 319 0.98 -12.76 7.20
CA ARG A 319 -0.14 -13.68 6.96
C ARG A 319 0.06 -15.01 7.66
N ARG A 320 1.25 -15.62 7.54
CA ARG A 320 1.54 -16.91 8.15
C ARG A 320 1.37 -16.84 9.66
N ARG A 321 1.92 -15.80 10.30
CA ARG A 321 1.80 -15.55 11.73
C ARG A 321 0.34 -15.42 12.16
N PHE A 322 -0.44 -14.61 11.44
CA PHE A 322 -1.85 -14.39 11.73
C PHE A 322 -2.69 -15.67 11.60
N VAL A 323 -2.50 -16.45 10.52
CA VAL A 323 -3.21 -17.73 10.33
C VAL A 323 -2.84 -18.74 11.43
N SER A 324 -1.57 -18.80 11.84
CA SER A 324 -1.14 -19.68 12.94
C SER A 324 -1.79 -19.29 14.27
N GLN A 325 -1.92 -18.00 14.57
CA GLN A 325 -2.61 -17.52 15.77
C GLN A 325 -4.11 -17.87 15.74
N LEU A 326 -4.80 -17.64 14.62
CA LEU A 326 -6.21 -18.04 14.48
C LEU A 326 -6.41 -19.55 14.63
N GLN A 327 -5.47 -20.36 14.12
CA GLN A 327 -5.51 -21.81 14.31
C GLN A 327 -5.27 -22.23 15.76
N GLU A 328 -4.45 -21.50 16.52
CA GLU A 328 -4.28 -21.74 17.95
C GLU A 328 -5.52 -21.34 18.77
N GLU A 329 -6.14 -20.21 18.47
CA GLU A 329 -7.35 -19.74 19.15
C GLU A 329 -8.60 -20.57 18.81
N SER A 330 -8.66 -21.11 17.59
CA SER A 330 -9.77 -21.96 17.14
C SER A 330 -9.64 -23.41 17.57
N LYS A 331 -8.49 -23.84 18.11
CA LYS A 331 -8.37 -25.17 18.72
C LYS A 331 -9.29 -25.20 19.93
N PRO A 332 -10.31 -26.07 19.93
CA PRO A 332 -11.16 -26.21 21.10
C PRO A 332 -10.29 -26.64 22.28
N GLU A 333 -10.52 -26.06 23.46
CA GLU A 333 -9.88 -26.40 24.75
C GLU A 333 -10.09 -27.87 25.18
N VAL A 334 -10.51 -28.76 24.27
CA VAL A 334 -10.58 -30.22 24.44
C VAL A 334 -9.17 -30.83 24.30
N GLN A 335 -8.13 -30.13 24.74
CA GLN A 335 -6.99 -30.81 25.31
C GLN A 335 -7.41 -31.09 26.76
N VAL A 336 -8.05 -32.24 26.97
CA VAL A 336 -8.35 -32.75 28.32
C VAL A 336 -7.05 -32.66 29.11
N GLN A 337 -6.94 -31.69 30.03
CA GLN A 337 -5.80 -31.58 30.93
C GLN A 337 -5.87 -32.81 31.82
N GLN A 338 -5.14 -33.86 31.44
CA GLN A 338 -4.99 -35.05 32.25
C GLN A 338 -4.14 -34.67 33.46
N GLU A 339 -4.50 -35.20 34.63
CA GLU A 339 -3.64 -35.09 35.81
C GLU A 339 -2.26 -35.69 35.52
N SER A 340 -1.23 -35.15 36.17
CA SER A 340 0.12 -35.68 36.04
C SER A 340 0.16 -37.16 36.43
N LEU A 341 0.59 -38.02 35.50
CA LEU A 341 0.74 -39.46 35.74
C LEU A 341 1.59 -39.73 36.99
N ILE A 342 0.96 -40.33 38.00
CA ILE A 342 1.64 -40.79 39.21
C ILE A 342 2.29 -42.14 38.90
N LEU A 343 3.62 -42.14 38.75
CA LEU A 343 4.37 -43.37 38.50
C LEU A 343 4.47 -44.19 39.78
N ASP A 344 3.74 -45.31 39.85
CA ASP A 344 3.91 -46.30 40.92
C ASP A 344 5.27 -47.01 40.77
N ARG A 345 6.16 -46.79 41.73
CA ARG A 345 7.50 -47.41 41.81
C ARG A 345 7.52 -48.72 42.59
N SER A 346 6.43 -49.07 43.30
CA SER A 346 6.36 -50.24 44.19
C SER A 346 5.74 -51.47 43.53
N ALA A 347 5.02 -51.31 42.41
CA ALA A 347 4.35 -52.42 41.75
C ALA A 347 5.34 -53.41 41.10
N THR A 348 5.35 -54.66 41.58
CA THR A 348 6.25 -55.75 41.14
C THR A 348 5.91 -56.31 39.76
N ARG A 349 4.74 -55.96 39.20
CA ARG A 349 4.30 -56.41 37.87
C ARG A 349 3.66 -55.24 37.12
N LYS A 350 4.42 -54.67 36.19
CA LYS A 350 3.97 -53.57 35.31
C LYS A 350 3.60 -54.15 33.94
N PRO A 351 2.43 -53.83 33.38
CA PRO A 351 2.12 -54.18 32.00
C PRO A 351 3.06 -53.38 31.08
N TYR A 352 3.91 -54.09 30.35
CA TYR A 352 4.79 -53.52 29.32
C TYR A 352 4.57 -54.27 28.00
N LEU A 353 4.63 -53.55 26.90
CA LEU A 353 4.64 -54.10 25.55
C LEU A 353 5.94 -53.68 24.87
N ASN A 354 6.57 -54.64 24.19
CA ASN A 354 7.69 -54.36 23.31
C ASN A 354 7.14 -53.99 21.92
N ASP A 355 7.85 -53.15 21.17
CA ASP A 355 7.48 -52.72 19.80
C ASP A 355 6.22 -51.84 19.70
N VAL A 356 6.11 -50.83 20.57
CA VAL A 356 5.11 -49.77 20.42
C VAL A 356 5.77 -48.52 19.82
N ALA A 357 5.24 -48.04 18.70
CA ALA A 357 5.59 -46.75 18.13
C ALA A 357 4.40 -45.80 18.23
N ILE A 358 4.65 -44.59 18.72
CA ILE A 358 3.68 -43.48 18.66
C ILE A 358 3.85 -42.83 17.29
N ARG A 359 2.75 -42.65 16.55
CA ARG A 359 2.72 -41.92 15.28
C ARG A 359 2.15 -40.53 15.46
#